data_AF-A0ABD7EQ47-F1
#
_entry.id   AF-A0ABD7EQ47-F1
#
_cell.length_a   1.000
_cell.length_b   1.000
_cell.length_c   1.000
_cell.angle_alpha   90.00
_cell.angle_beta   90.00
_cell.angle_gamma   90.00
#
_symmetry.space_group_name_H-M   'P 1'
#
loop_
_entity.id
_entity.type
_entity.pdbx_description
1 polymer ?
#
loop_
_entity_poly.entity_id
_entity_poly.type
_entity_poly.pdbx_seq_one_letter_code
_entity_poly.pdbx_strand_id
1 'polypeptide(L)'
;MKQKILIVEDSLTIRRMLTQAIAQQTGLEIDAFDTLEGARHCRGDEYVVALVDLTLPDAPRGEAVSVLLDRGLPVVILTADISEDKRAAWLETGVLDYVMKDSRHSLQYAVSLVHRLYLNQSIEVLVVDDSRTSRHRTMAQLRKQLLQVHEASHAREAMAMLEQYPGIRLALVDYYMPEIDGISLVRMLRERYSKQQLAIIGISVSDKRGLSARYLKQGANDFLNQPFEPEELQCRVSHNLEALEQFNSIQESANRDYLTGLYNRRYWFNEGQKWFEEQQRLQSTLSLCVLDVDHFKQVNDHWGHAIGDQLLCHLTRQLTQFFPDAMIARFGGEEFALMVPHCTVPVLIKRLEGLRQQLRQHPLSPDVPLFVRASYGVVSVGRVSMDEALSEADRLLYQAKNTGRDKIVSQESAI
;
A
#
# COMPACT_ATOMS: atom_id res chain seq x y z
N MET A 1 -14.13 3.57 0.54
CA MET A 1 -13.87 2.57 -0.52
C MET A 1 -14.94 1.50 -0.40
N LYS A 2 -15.53 1.04 -1.50
CA LYS A 2 -16.50 -0.07 -1.44
C LYS A 2 -15.74 -1.36 -1.11
N GLN A 3 -16.36 -2.26 -0.35
CA GLN A 3 -15.73 -3.49 0.15
C GLN A 3 -16.55 -4.76 -0.14
N LYS A 4 -17.70 -4.63 -0.81
CA LYS A 4 -18.57 -5.76 -1.17
C LYS A 4 -18.40 -6.18 -2.62
N ILE A 5 -18.42 -7.49 -2.86
CA ILE A 5 -18.44 -8.13 -4.17
C ILE A 5 -19.78 -8.84 -4.36
N LEU A 6 -20.38 -8.70 -5.55
CA LEU A 6 -21.57 -9.45 -5.92
C LEU A 6 -21.16 -10.61 -6.84
N ILE A 7 -21.66 -11.81 -6.57
CA ILE A 7 -21.52 -12.96 -7.47
C ILE A 7 -22.91 -13.45 -7.86
N VAL A 8 -23.22 -13.48 -9.15
CA VAL A 8 -24.46 -14.04 -9.69
C VAL A 8 -24.08 -15.15 -10.66
N GLU A 9 -24.12 -16.39 -10.17
CA GLU A 9 -23.66 -17.59 -10.88
C GLU A 9 -24.49 -18.77 -10.42
N ASP A 10 -25.16 -19.47 -11.34
CA ASP A 10 -26.10 -20.56 -11.00
C ASP A 10 -25.36 -21.82 -10.55
N SER A 11 -24.19 -22.10 -11.16
CA SER A 11 -23.33 -23.23 -10.82
C SER A 11 -22.83 -23.13 -9.38
N LEU A 12 -23.37 -23.98 -8.50
CA LEU A 12 -22.96 -24.05 -7.09
C LEU A 12 -21.46 -24.25 -6.92
N THR A 13 -20.83 -25.04 -7.80
CA THR A 13 -19.39 -25.32 -7.75
C THR A 13 -18.59 -24.06 -8.04
N ILE A 14 -18.88 -23.36 -9.15
CA ILE A 14 -18.16 -22.13 -9.53
C ILE A 14 -18.41 -21.04 -8.49
N ARG A 15 -19.66 -20.84 -8.08
CA ARG A 15 -20.05 -19.87 -7.05
C ARG A 15 -19.30 -20.09 -5.73
N ARG A 16 -19.20 -21.34 -5.25
CA ARG A 16 -18.43 -21.67 -4.04
C ARG A 16 -16.93 -21.43 -4.22
N MET A 17 -16.37 -21.82 -5.37
CA MET A 17 -14.94 -21.62 -5.66
C MET A 17 -14.58 -20.14 -5.67
N LEU A 18 -15.35 -19.31 -6.38
CA LEU A 18 -15.14 -17.86 -6.43
C LEU A 18 -15.31 -17.23 -5.04
N THR A 19 -16.39 -17.56 -4.33
CA THR A 19 -16.66 -17.03 -2.98
C THR A 19 -15.50 -17.35 -2.03
N GLN A 20 -15.05 -18.60 -1.99
CA GLN A 20 -13.97 -19.02 -1.10
C GLN A 20 -12.64 -18.37 -1.49
N ALA A 21 -12.30 -18.34 -2.79
CA ALA A 21 -11.03 -17.79 -3.25
C ALA A 21 -10.95 -16.27 -3.02
N ILE A 22 -12.02 -15.52 -3.32
CA ILE A 22 -12.08 -14.07 -3.08
C ILE A 22 -11.99 -13.79 -1.58
N ALA A 23 -12.77 -14.47 -0.75
CA ALA A 23 -12.75 -14.24 0.70
C ALA A 23 -11.36 -14.52 1.31
N GLN A 24 -10.70 -15.61 0.89
CA GLN A 24 -9.37 -15.97 1.39
C GLN A 24 -8.26 -15.01 0.93
N GLN A 25 -8.31 -14.53 -0.32
CA GLN A 25 -7.23 -13.70 -0.88
C GLN A 25 -7.40 -12.21 -0.58
N THR A 26 -8.64 -11.75 -0.42
CA THR A 26 -8.94 -10.30 -0.36
C THR A 26 -9.57 -9.86 0.96
N GLY A 27 -10.18 -10.78 1.71
CA GLY A 27 -10.95 -10.44 2.92
C GLY A 27 -12.23 -9.62 2.66
N LEU A 28 -12.65 -9.48 1.39
CA LEU A 28 -13.83 -8.71 1.01
C LEU A 28 -15.13 -9.41 1.39
N GLU A 29 -16.17 -8.62 1.64
CA GLU A 29 -17.53 -9.11 1.85
C GLU A 29 -18.13 -9.58 0.53
N ILE A 30 -18.86 -10.71 0.54
CA ILE A 30 -19.39 -11.33 -0.68
C ILE A 30 -20.86 -11.65 -0.49
N ASP A 31 -21.69 -11.08 -1.37
CA ASP A 31 -23.08 -11.51 -1.56
C ASP A 31 -23.14 -12.39 -2.81
N ALA A 32 -23.69 -13.59 -2.69
CA ALA A 32 -23.70 -14.58 -3.77
C ALA A 32 -25.11 -15.13 -4.01
N PHE A 33 -25.58 -15.05 -5.25
CA PHE A 33 -26.89 -15.50 -5.69
C PHE A 33 -26.76 -16.46 -6.87
N ASP A 34 -27.75 -17.32 -7.07
CA ASP A 34 -27.86 -18.25 -8.19
C ASP A 34 -28.83 -17.78 -9.29
N THR A 35 -29.49 -16.65 -9.07
CA THR A 35 -30.53 -16.07 -9.94
C THR A 35 -30.45 -14.55 -9.94
N LEU A 36 -30.93 -13.93 -11.01
CA LEU A 36 -31.03 -12.48 -11.12
C LEU A 36 -32.03 -11.91 -10.10
N GLU A 37 -33.14 -12.60 -9.85
CA GLU A 37 -34.15 -12.18 -8.87
C GLU A 37 -33.55 -12.07 -7.45
N GLY A 38 -32.64 -12.99 -7.08
CA GLY A 38 -31.91 -12.91 -5.80
C GLY A 38 -31.07 -11.63 -5.68
N ALA A 39 -30.38 -11.25 -6.77
CA ALA A 39 -29.56 -10.04 -6.85
C ALA A 39 -30.38 -8.75 -7.09
N ARG A 40 -31.71 -8.84 -7.22
CA ARG A 40 -32.59 -7.73 -7.61
C ARG A 40 -32.75 -6.65 -6.54
N HIS A 41 -32.12 -6.78 -5.37
CA HIS A 41 -32.12 -5.70 -4.37
C HIS A 41 -30.76 -4.99 -4.27
N CYS A 42 -29.72 -5.54 -4.90
CA CYS A 42 -28.37 -5.00 -4.89
C CYS A 42 -28.29 -3.68 -5.66
N ARG A 43 -27.54 -2.71 -5.11
CA ARG A 43 -27.35 -1.37 -5.67
C ARG A 43 -25.88 -1.06 -5.95
N GLY A 44 -25.63 -0.31 -7.02
CA GLY A 44 -24.29 0.01 -7.50
C GLY A 44 -23.34 0.66 -6.49
N ASP A 45 -23.86 1.46 -5.57
CA ASP A 45 -23.09 2.18 -4.56
C ASP A 45 -22.51 1.27 -3.47
N GLU A 46 -23.05 0.06 -3.28
CA GLU A 46 -22.58 -0.89 -2.27
C GLU A 46 -21.40 -1.75 -2.78
N TYR A 47 -21.38 -2.08 -4.07
CA TYR A 47 -20.48 -3.09 -4.63
C TYR A 47 -19.31 -2.48 -5.41
N VAL A 48 -18.13 -3.07 -5.23
CA VAL A 48 -16.94 -2.80 -6.06
C VAL A 48 -17.21 -3.26 -7.48
N VAL A 49 -17.62 -4.52 -7.63
CA VAL A 49 -17.89 -5.17 -8.92
C VAL A 49 -18.82 -6.37 -8.71
N ALA A 50 -19.59 -6.70 -9.74
CA ALA A 50 -20.39 -7.90 -9.86
C ALA A 50 -19.77 -8.87 -10.87
N LEU A 51 -19.53 -10.11 -10.45
CA LEU A 51 -19.22 -11.23 -11.36
C LEU A 51 -20.54 -11.90 -11.78
N VAL A 52 -20.85 -11.85 -13.07
CA VAL A 52 -22.19 -12.20 -13.56
C VAL A 52 -22.11 -13.25 -14.67
N ASP A 53 -22.73 -14.40 -14.45
CA ASP A 53 -22.93 -15.38 -15.52
C ASP A 53 -23.91 -14.86 -16.58
N LEU A 54 -23.63 -15.15 -17.84
CA LEU A 54 -24.53 -14.83 -18.95
C LEU A 54 -25.77 -15.72 -19.00
N THR A 55 -25.67 -16.94 -18.49
CA THR A 55 -26.71 -17.96 -18.62
C THR A 55 -27.29 -18.33 -17.26
N LEU A 56 -28.19 -17.49 -16.75
CA LEU A 56 -28.90 -17.77 -15.49
C LEU A 56 -30.27 -18.44 -15.75
N PRO A 57 -30.82 -19.20 -14.78
CA PRO A 57 -32.13 -19.85 -14.91
C PRO A 57 -33.28 -18.87 -15.22
N ASP A 58 -33.23 -17.66 -14.68
CA ASP A 58 -34.22 -16.59 -14.84
C ASP A 58 -33.78 -15.46 -15.80
N ALA A 59 -32.56 -15.55 -16.34
CA ALA A 59 -31.98 -14.64 -17.32
C ALA A 59 -31.02 -15.40 -18.28
N PRO A 60 -31.55 -16.18 -19.23
CA PRO A 60 -30.76 -17.13 -20.01
C PRO A 60 -29.99 -16.51 -21.19
N ARG A 61 -30.17 -15.22 -21.48
CA ARG A 61 -29.57 -14.51 -22.63
C ARG A 61 -28.72 -13.30 -22.20
N GLY A 62 -28.23 -13.30 -20.97
CA GLY A 62 -27.41 -12.22 -20.42
C GLY A 62 -28.22 -11.00 -19.95
N GLU A 63 -29.53 -11.12 -19.77
CA GLU A 63 -30.39 -10.02 -19.30
C GLU A 63 -29.95 -9.49 -17.92
N ALA A 64 -29.28 -10.32 -17.13
CA ALA A 64 -28.72 -9.92 -15.84
C ALA A 64 -27.66 -8.81 -15.97
N VAL A 65 -26.87 -8.80 -17.04
CA VAL A 65 -25.81 -7.81 -17.25
C VAL A 65 -26.40 -6.41 -17.39
N SER A 66 -27.39 -6.24 -18.28
CA SER A 66 -28.03 -4.94 -18.50
C SER A 66 -28.77 -4.46 -17.25
N VAL A 67 -29.52 -5.36 -16.59
CA VAL A 67 -30.25 -5.01 -15.36
C VAL A 67 -29.31 -4.51 -14.25
N LEU A 68 -28.16 -5.14 -14.07
CA LEU A 68 -27.20 -4.74 -13.04
C LEU A 68 -26.44 -3.45 -13.43
N LEU A 69 -26.08 -3.29 -14.70
CA LEU A 69 -25.49 -2.04 -15.22
C LEU A 69 -26.44 -0.84 -15.05
N ASP A 70 -27.72 -1.00 -15.37
CA ASP A 70 -28.76 0.04 -15.22
C ASP A 70 -28.93 0.50 -13.76
N ARG A 71 -28.50 -0.33 -12.81
CA ARG A 71 -28.49 -0.04 -11.37
C ARG A 71 -27.17 0.53 -10.87
N GLY A 72 -26.24 0.80 -11.78
CA GLY A 72 -24.93 1.36 -11.50
C GLY A 72 -23.92 0.37 -10.94
N LEU A 73 -24.15 -0.95 -11.01
CA LEU A 73 -23.15 -1.93 -10.63
C LEU A 73 -22.09 -2.03 -11.73
N PRO A 74 -20.79 -1.96 -11.40
CA PRO A 74 -19.75 -2.34 -12.34
C PRO A 74 -19.80 -3.86 -12.55
N VAL A 75 -19.87 -4.33 -13.79
CA VAL A 75 -20.06 -5.75 -14.12
C VAL A 75 -18.84 -6.33 -14.83
N VAL A 76 -18.43 -7.52 -14.43
CA VAL A 76 -17.54 -8.42 -15.17
C VAL A 76 -18.32 -9.66 -15.55
N ILE A 77 -18.30 -9.99 -16.84
CA ILE A 77 -19.03 -11.14 -17.37
C ILE A 77 -18.26 -12.43 -17.08
N LEU A 78 -18.96 -13.49 -16.68
CA LEU A 78 -18.45 -14.85 -16.68
C LEU A 78 -19.10 -15.61 -17.85
N THR A 79 -18.30 -16.17 -18.75
CA THR A 79 -18.81 -16.87 -19.94
C THR A 79 -18.12 -18.21 -20.17
N ALA A 80 -18.85 -19.19 -20.69
CA ALA A 80 -18.27 -20.47 -21.09
C ALA A 80 -17.70 -20.45 -22.52
N ASP A 81 -18.08 -19.45 -23.32
CA ASP A 81 -17.66 -19.33 -24.72
C ASP A 81 -17.31 -17.88 -25.10
N ILE A 82 -16.49 -17.74 -26.13
CA ILE A 82 -16.09 -16.43 -26.66
C ILE A 82 -16.02 -16.45 -28.18
N SER A 83 -16.48 -15.37 -28.79
CA SER A 83 -16.24 -15.00 -30.19
C SER A 83 -15.91 -13.51 -30.27
N GLU A 84 -15.24 -13.08 -31.34
CA GLU A 84 -14.93 -11.64 -31.55
C GLU A 84 -16.21 -10.77 -31.55
N ASP A 85 -17.29 -11.23 -32.18
CA ASP A 85 -18.56 -10.50 -32.22
C ASP A 85 -19.17 -10.34 -30.81
N LYS A 86 -19.13 -11.41 -30.00
CA LYS A 86 -19.61 -11.39 -28.61
C LYS A 86 -18.76 -10.45 -27.76
N ARG A 87 -17.44 -10.58 -27.89
CA ARG A 87 -16.46 -9.73 -27.20
C ARG A 87 -16.72 -8.25 -27.48
N ALA A 88 -16.81 -7.87 -28.76
CA ALA A 88 -17.07 -6.49 -29.16
C ALA A 88 -18.41 -5.98 -28.60
N ALA A 89 -19.47 -6.78 -28.73
CA ALA A 89 -20.79 -6.43 -28.21
C ALA A 89 -20.78 -6.19 -26.69
N TRP A 90 -20.10 -7.03 -25.91
CA TRP A 90 -20.00 -6.85 -24.45
C TRP A 90 -19.24 -5.59 -24.07
N LEU A 91 -18.09 -5.32 -24.71
CA LEU A 91 -17.31 -4.13 -24.40
C LEU A 91 -18.07 -2.82 -24.69
N GLU A 92 -18.98 -2.84 -25.67
CA GLU A 92 -19.89 -1.76 -26.00
C GLU A 92 -21.02 -1.55 -24.98
N THR A 93 -21.50 -2.60 -24.29
CA THR A 93 -22.57 -2.45 -23.27
C THR A 93 -22.12 -1.71 -22.01
N GLY A 94 -20.82 -1.51 -21.82
CA GLY A 94 -20.26 -0.77 -20.68
C GLY A 94 -19.81 -1.66 -19.52
N VAL A 95 -19.75 -2.98 -19.70
CA VAL A 95 -19.07 -3.86 -18.74
C VAL A 95 -17.60 -3.46 -18.58
N LEU A 96 -17.03 -3.85 -17.44
CA LEU A 96 -15.62 -3.62 -17.13
C LEU A 96 -14.74 -4.58 -17.91
N ASP A 97 -15.10 -5.87 -17.92
CA ASP A 97 -14.32 -6.96 -18.52
C ASP A 97 -15.18 -8.23 -18.68
N TYR A 98 -14.59 -9.29 -19.24
CA TYR A 98 -15.16 -10.64 -19.28
C TYR A 98 -14.11 -11.69 -18.90
N VAL A 99 -14.57 -12.83 -18.37
CA VAL A 99 -13.71 -13.94 -17.95
C VAL A 99 -14.31 -15.27 -18.41
N MET A 100 -13.47 -16.11 -19.00
CA MET A 100 -13.86 -17.47 -19.37
C MET A 100 -14.05 -18.36 -18.13
N LYS A 101 -15.02 -19.28 -18.17
CA LYS A 101 -15.30 -20.28 -17.13
C LYS A 101 -14.82 -21.68 -17.49
N ASP A 102 -13.85 -21.78 -18.39
CA ASP A 102 -13.35 -23.02 -18.98
C ASP A 102 -12.28 -23.73 -18.14
N SER A 103 -11.64 -23.01 -17.22
CA SER A 103 -10.52 -23.55 -16.44
C SER A 103 -10.40 -22.95 -15.04
N ARG A 104 -9.69 -23.67 -14.16
CA ARG A 104 -9.31 -23.16 -12.84
C ARG A 104 -8.44 -21.90 -12.95
N HIS A 105 -7.62 -21.79 -13.98
CA HIS A 105 -6.79 -20.61 -14.22
C HIS A 105 -7.65 -19.39 -14.52
N SER A 106 -8.69 -19.54 -15.34
CA SER A 106 -9.61 -18.46 -15.69
C SER A 106 -10.41 -17.97 -14.46
N LEU A 107 -10.84 -18.89 -13.60
CA LEU A 107 -11.44 -18.50 -12.31
C LEU A 107 -10.45 -17.79 -11.39
N GLN A 108 -9.18 -18.23 -11.36
CA GLN A 108 -8.13 -17.54 -10.60
C GLN A 108 -7.88 -16.13 -11.15
N TYR A 109 -7.93 -15.95 -12.47
CA TYR A 109 -7.87 -14.63 -13.10
C TYR A 109 -9.04 -13.73 -12.67
N ALA A 110 -10.28 -14.25 -12.61
CA ALA A 110 -11.42 -13.48 -12.09
C ALA A 110 -11.17 -12.99 -10.66
N VAL A 111 -10.60 -13.83 -9.79
CA VAL A 111 -10.25 -13.46 -8.41
C VAL A 111 -9.20 -12.35 -8.39
N SER A 112 -8.13 -12.49 -9.18
CA SER A 112 -7.08 -11.45 -9.31
C SER A 112 -7.65 -10.13 -9.84
N LEU A 113 -8.55 -10.20 -10.83
CA LEU A 113 -9.21 -9.02 -11.39
C LEU A 113 -10.07 -8.31 -10.34
N VAL A 114 -10.88 -9.04 -9.57
CA VAL A 114 -11.67 -8.48 -8.47
C VAL A 114 -10.78 -7.76 -7.47
N HIS A 115 -9.68 -8.40 -7.05
CA HIS A 115 -8.73 -7.79 -6.14
C HIS A 115 -8.10 -6.51 -6.73
N ARG A 116 -7.72 -6.55 -8.01
CA ARG A 116 -7.15 -5.40 -8.72
C ARG A 116 -8.14 -4.23 -8.78
N LEU A 117 -9.39 -4.49 -9.16
CA LEU A 117 -10.46 -3.50 -9.20
C LEU A 117 -10.75 -2.90 -7.83
N TYR A 118 -10.72 -3.72 -6.77
CA TYR A 118 -10.84 -3.24 -5.40
C TYR A 118 -9.76 -2.22 -5.08
N LEU A 119 -8.48 -2.58 -5.27
CA LEU A 119 -7.33 -1.71 -4.98
C LEU A 119 -7.31 -0.45 -5.85
N ASN A 120 -7.76 -0.54 -7.10
CA ASN A 120 -7.75 0.57 -8.05
C ASN A 120 -8.58 1.78 -7.60
N GLN A 121 -9.61 1.60 -6.76
CA GLN A 121 -10.44 2.69 -6.25
C GLN A 121 -9.64 3.79 -5.52
N SER A 122 -8.45 3.49 -5.00
CA SER A 122 -7.57 4.45 -4.33
C SER A 122 -6.30 4.79 -5.12
N ILE A 123 -6.21 4.38 -6.38
CA ILE A 123 -5.01 4.61 -7.20
C ILE A 123 -5.26 5.77 -8.15
N GLU A 124 -4.41 6.79 -8.04
CA GLU A 124 -4.40 7.94 -8.91
C GLU A 124 -3.44 7.73 -10.09
N VAL A 125 -3.93 8.03 -11.29
CA VAL A 125 -3.19 7.89 -12.55
C VAL A 125 -3.33 9.16 -13.39
N LEU A 126 -2.28 9.52 -14.12
CA LEU A 126 -2.25 10.69 -14.99
C LEU A 126 -2.21 10.26 -16.45
N VAL A 127 -3.07 10.85 -17.29
CA VAL A 127 -3.00 10.70 -18.76
C VAL A 127 -2.51 12.01 -19.35
N VAL A 128 -1.39 11.98 -20.05
CA VAL A 128 -0.79 13.13 -20.74
C VAL A 128 -0.84 12.89 -22.25
N ASP A 129 -1.67 13.65 -22.95
CA ASP A 129 -1.93 13.48 -24.38
C ASP A 129 -2.49 14.79 -24.94
N ASP A 130 -1.96 15.34 -26.04
CA ASP A 130 -2.43 16.62 -26.60
C ASP A 130 -3.79 16.48 -27.31
N SER A 131 -4.07 15.30 -27.85
CA SER A 131 -5.28 14.95 -28.57
C SER A 131 -6.41 14.68 -27.58
N ARG A 132 -7.33 15.66 -27.48
CA ARG A 132 -8.50 15.56 -26.60
C ARG A 132 -9.29 14.26 -26.78
N THR A 133 -9.43 13.78 -28.03
CA THR A 133 -10.17 12.54 -28.32
C THR A 133 -9.43 11.30 -27.83
N SER A 134 -8.12 11.21 -28.08
CA SER A 134 -7.27 10.12 -27.60
C SER A 134 -7.20 10.12 -26.07
N ARG A 135 -6.99 11.29 -25.46
CA ARG A 135 -6.97 11.48 -24.01
C ARG A 135 -8.27 11.03 -23.36
N HIS A 136 -9.42 11.52 -23.84
CA HIS A 136 -10.74 11.10 -23.32
C HIS A 136 -10.98 9.60 -23.45
N ARG A 137 -10.58 8.98 -24.57
CA ARG A 137 -10.72 7.53 -24.78
C ARG A 137 -9.90 6.73 -23.77
N THR A 138 -8.62 7.09 -23.61
CA THR A 138 -7.72 6.44 -22.63
C THR A 138 -8.24 6.62 -21.20
N MET A 139 -8.70 7.83 -20.85
CA MET A 139 -9.30 8.10 -19.55
C MET A 139 -10.55 7.25 -19.29
N ALA A 140 -11.42 7.10 -20.29
CA ALA A 140 -12.62 6.28 -20.16
C ALA A 140 -12.27 4.81 -19.88
N GLN A 141 -11.27 4.25 -20.56
CA GLN A 141 -10.82 2.88 -20.33
C GLN A 141 -10.17 2.71 -18.95
N LEU A 142 -9.36 3.66 -18.48
CA LEU A 142 -8.78 3.59 -17.13
C LEU A 142 -9.85 3.74 -16.04
N ARG A 143 -10.87 4.58 -16.25
CA ARG A 143 -12.00 4.71 -15.31
C ARG A 143 -12.85 3.44 -15.23
N LYS A 144 -12.98 2.66 -16.31
CA LYS A 144 -13.59 1.32 -16.26
C LYS A 144 -12.83 0.39 -15.30
N GLN A 145 -11.53 0.58 -15.14
CA GLN A 145 -10.74 -0.18 -14.15
C GLN A 145 -10.86 0.38 -12.72
N LEU A 146 -11.81 1.29 -12.47
CA LEU A 146 -12.06 1.98 -11.20
C LEU A 146 -10.91 2.87 -10.70
N LEU A 147 -9.99 3.27 -11.59
CA LEU A 147 -8.89 4.18 -11.28
C LEU A 147 -9.37 5.63 -11.17
N GLN A 148 -8.70 6.42 -10.32
CA GLN A 148 -8.87 7.87 -10.27
C GLN A 148 -7.97 8.51 -11.33
N VAL A 149 -8.57 9.08 -12.37
CA VAL A 149 -7.84 9.53 -13.56
C VAL A 149 -7.78 11.05 -13.64
N HIS A 150 -6.56 11.57 -13.59
CA HIS A 150 -6.18 12.95 -13.88
C HIS A 150 -5.77 13.10 -15.35
N GLU A 151 -5.89 14.31 -15.89
CA GLU A 151 -5.55 14.59 -17.27
C GLU A 151 -4.59 15.78 -17.39
N ALA A 152 -3.76 15.74 -18.43
CA ALA A 152 -2.95 16.86 -18.87
C ALA A 152 -2.83 16.86 -20.40
N SER A 153 -2.80 18.03 -20.99
CA SER A 153 -2.69 18.23 -22.44
C SER A 153 -1.26 18.44 -22.93
N HIS A 154 -0.33 18.74 -22.00
CA HIS A 154 1.08 18.96 -22.31
C HIS A 154 1.97 18.81 -21.07
N ALA A 155 3.28 18.77 -21.28
CA ALA A 155 4.28 18.54 -20.23
C ALA A 155 4.17 19.50 -19.01
N ARG A 156 3.98 20.80 -19.23
CA ARG A 156 3.87 21.78 -18.13
C ARG A 156 2.67 21.50 -17.20
N GLU A 157 1.53 21.14 -17.77
CA GLU A 157 0.32 20.78 -17.00
C GLU A 157 0.53 19.46 -16.26
N ALA A 158 1.17 18.47 -16.90
CA ALA A 158 1.51 17.21 -16.26
C ALA A 158 2.38 17.40 -15.00
N MET A 159 3.39 18.27 -15.06
CA MET A 159 4.23 18.60 -13.91
C MET A 159 3.43 19.27 -12.79
N ALA A 160 2.55 20.22 -13.13
CA ALA A 160 1.68 20.88 -12.14
C ALA A 160 0.71 19.89 -11.48
N MET A 161 0.15 18.96 -12.24
CA MET A 161 -0.73 17.90 -11.71
C MET A 161 0.01 16.98 -10.73
N LEU A 162 1.24 16.58 -11.03
CA LEU A 162 2.06 15.75 -10.12
C LEU A 162 2.47 16.48 -8.84
N GLU A 163 2.62 17.80 -8.88
CA GLU A 163 2.86 18.63 -7.69
C GLU A 163 1.58 18.81 -6.86
N GLN A 164 0.43 18.99 -7.51
CA GLN A 164 -0.87 19.15 -6.86
C GLN A 164 -1.40 17.83 -6.26
N TYR A 165 -1.16 16.70 -6.94
CA TYR A 165 -1.64 15.38 -6.58
C TYR A 165 -0.45 14.42 -6.40
N PRO A 166 0.26 14.48 -5.26
CA PRO A 166 1.42 13.62 -4.99
C PRO A 166 1.06 12.14 -4.85
N GLY A 167 -0.23 11.80 -4.81
CA GLY A 167 -0.73 10.41 -4.81
C GLY A 167 -0.69 9.72 -6.18
N ILE A 168 -0.41 10.44 -7.26
CA ILE A 168 -0.30 9.86 -8.61
C ILE A 168 0.88 8.88 -8.66
N ARG A 169 0.59 7.60 -8.94
CA ARG A 169 1.62 6.53 -8.99
C ARG A 169 1.92 6.05 -10.41
N LEU A 170 1.09 6.37 -11.38
CA LEU A 170 1.23 5.94 -12.77
C LEU A 170 0.92 7.10 -13.72
N ALA A 171 1.75 7.30 -14.73
CA ALA A 171 1.52 8.25 -15.82
C ALA A 171 1.54 7.54 -17.18
N LEU A 172 0.53 7.79 -18.01
CA LEU A 172 0.48 7.40 -19.41
C LEU A 172 0.83 8.63 -20.24
N VAL A 173 1.88 8.55 -21.05
CA VAL A 173 2.47 9.72 -21.71
C VAL A 173 2.53 9.51 -23.21
N ASP A 174 1.69 10.22 -23.97
CA ASP A 174 1.75 10.24 -25.42
C ASP A 174 3.05 10.87 -25.93
N TYR A 175 3.46 10.47 -27.13
CA TYR A 175 4.66 10.96 -27.77
C TYR A 175 4.48 12.36 -28.35
N TYR A 176 3.36 12.59 -29.03
CA TYR A 176 3.09 13.81 -29.77
C TYR A 176 2.47 14.84 -28.84
N MET A 177 3.28 15.79 -28.38
CA MET A 177 2.82 16.90 -27.57
C MET A 177 3.51 18.19 -28.01
N PRO A 178 2.84 19.35 -27.92
CA PRO A 178 3.44 20.64 -28.26
C PRO A 178 4.56 20.98 -27.27
N GLU A 179 5.56 21.73 -27.76
CA GLU A 179 6.73 22.23 -27.03
C GLU A 179 7.70 21.15 -26.51
N ILE A 180 7.20 20.15 -25.78
CA ILE A 180 7.97 19.08 -25.15
C ILE A 180 7.32 17.74 -25.52
N ASP A 181 8.03 16.92 -26.29
CA ASP A 181 7.59 15.58 -26.65
C ASP A 181 7.57 14.63 -25.44
N GLY A 182 6.83 13.51 -25.57
CA GLY A 182 6.66 12.55 -24.48
C GLY A 182 7.95 11.95 -23.93
N ILE A 183 8.96 11.75 -24.78
CA ILE A 183 10.26 11.19 -24.37
C ILE A 183 11.04 12.23 -23.56
N SER A 184 10.99 13.49 -23.98
CA SER A 184 11.56 14.62 -23.25
C SER A 184 10.90 14.79 -21.88
N LEU A 185 9.56 14.63 -21.79
CA LEU A 185 8.83 14.64 -20.52
C LEU A 185 9.25 13.46 -19.62
N VAL A 186 9.36 12.23 -20.14
CA VAL A 186 9.83 11.08 -19.35
C VAL A 186 11.19 11.37 -18.72
N ARG A 187 12.12 11.95 -19.47
CA ARG A 187 13.44 12.32 -18.94
C ARG A 187 13.32 13.32 -17.78
N MET A 188 12.51 14.37 -17.94
CA MET A 188 12.27 15.36 -16.88
C MET A 188 11.64 14.73 -15.63
N LEU A 189 10.69 13.82 -15.82
CA LEU A 189 10.07 13.10 -14.70
C LEU A 189 11.07 12.21 -13.98
N ARG A 190 12.01 11.59 -14.69
CA ARG A 190 13.04 10.72 -14.09
C ARG A 190 14.13 11.48 -13.32
N GLU A 191 14.29 12.77 -13.55
CA GLU A 191 15.13 13.63 -12.71
C GLU A 191 14.50 13.89 -11.33
N ARG A 192 13.17 13.74 -11.20
CA ARG A 192 12.43 14.00 -9.95
C ARG A 192 11.88 12.75 -9.26
N TYR A 193 11.50 11.72 -10.03
CA TYR A 193 10.83 10.53 -9.54
C TYR A 193 11.53 9.26 -10.04
N SER A 194 11.84 8.37 -9.10
CA SER A 194 12.34 7.03 -9.43
C SER A 194 11.26 6.19 -10.14
N LYS A 195 11.67 5.07 -10.77
CA LYS A 195 10.73 4.13 -11.42
C LYS A 195 9.73 3.51 -10.44
N GLN A 196 10.06 3.51 -9.15
CA GLN A 196 9.26 2.95 -8.06
C GLN A 196 8.36 3.99 -7.39
N GLN A 197 8.61 5.28 -7.60
CA GLN A 197 7.73 6.37 -7.16
C GLN A 197 6.66 6.68 -8.20
N LEU A 198 7.04 6.71 -9.48
CA LEU A 198 6.14 7.00 -10.59
C LEU A 198 6.40 6.04 -11.75
N ALA A 199 5.51 5.07 -11.95
CA ALA A 199 5.52 4.26 -13.15
C ALA A 199 5.12 5.11 -14.36
N ILE A 200 5.81 4.94 -15.49
CA ILE A 200 5.51 5.67 -16.72
C ILE A 200 5.30 4.67 -17.85
N ILE A 201 4.14 4.71 -18.50
CA ILE A 201 3.84 3.96 -19.71
C ILE A 201 3.85 4.95 -20.88
N GLY A 202 4.79 4.78 -21.80
CA GLY A 202 4.81 5.57 -23.03
C GLY A 202 3.71 5.13 -23.97
N ILE A 203 2.98 6.07 -24.58
CA ILE A 203 2.03 5.79 -25.65
C ILE A 203 2.63 6.35 -26.94
N SER A 204 2.61 5.58 -28.03
CA SER A 204 2.89 6.15 -29.35
C SER A 204 2.12 5.52 -30.48
N VAL A 205 1.98 6.27 -31.56
CA VAL A 205 1.48 5.76 -32.83
C VAL A 205 2.47 4.74 -33.42
N SER A 206 1.94 3.68 -34.03
CA SER A 206 2.68 2.51 -34.54
C SER A 206 3.60 2.78 -35.76
N ASP A 207 3.58 3.99 -36.32
CA ASP A 207 4.25 4.34 -37.59
C ASP A 207 5.75 4.64 -37.46
N LYS A 208 6.26 4.90 -36.24
CA LYS A 208 7.68 5.23 -36.00
C LYS A 208 8.47 4.10 -35.36
N ARG A 209 9.33 3.47 -36.17
CA ARG A 209 10.29 2.45 -35.71
C ARG A 209 11.18 3.01 -34.59
N GLY A 210 11.23 2.30 -33.47
CA GLY A 210 12.17 2.56 -32.38
C GLY A 210 11.68 3.50 -31.28
N LEU A 211 10.45 4.04 -31.33
CA LEU A 211 9.91 4.85 -30.23
C LEU A 211 9.82 4.08 -28.92
N SER A 212 9.36 2.82 -28.96
CA SER A 212 9.32 1.93 -27.80
C SER A 212 10.69 1.82 -27.11
N ALA A 213 11.75 1.56 -27.89
CA ALA A 213 13.11 1.48 -27.38
C ALA A 213 13.60 2.81 -26.79
N ARG A 214 13.19 3.95 -27.34
CA ARG A 214 13.57 5.27 -26.80
C ARG A 214 12.86 5.56 -25.48
N TYR A 215 11.56 5.28 -25.35
CA TYR A 215 10.83 5.41 -24.08
C TYR A 215 11.49 4.58 -22.97
N LEU A 216 11.74 3.30 -23.25
CA LEU A 216 12.34 2.39 -22.28
C LEU A 216 13.76 2.84 -21.88
N LYS A 217 14.58 3.28 -22.84
CA LYS A 217 15.93 3.81 -22.58
C LYS A 217 15.95 5.12 -21.80
N GLN A 218 14.91 5.95 -21.91
CA GLN A 218 14.77 7.17 -21.09
C GLN A 218 14.14 6.91 -19.71
N GLY A 219 13.82 5.66 -19.40
CA GLY A 219 13.38 5.27 -18.07
C GLY A 219 11.88 5.02 -17.91
N ALA A 220 11.10 4.98 -19.00
CA ALA A 220 9.75 4.43 -18.93
C ALA A 220 9.77 3.00 -18.34
N ASN A 221 8.67 2.61 -17.72
CA ASN A 221 8.48 1.27 -17.18
C ASN A 221 7.93 0.33 -18.24
N ASP A 222 7.03 0.83 -19.08
CA ASP A 222 6.47 0.07 -20.19
C ASP A 222 6.08 1.01 -21.34
N PHE A 223 5.51 0.45 -22.39
CA PHE A 223 5.11 1.16 -23.59
C PHE A 223 3.90 0.49 -24.26
N LEU A 224 3.05 1.28 -24.93
CA LEU A 224 1.84 0.85 -25.61
C LEU A 224 1.72 1.51 -27.01
N ASN A 225 1.42 0.71 -28.04
CA ASN A 225 1.22 1.21 -29.40
C ASN A 225 -0.24 1.62 -29.62
N GLN A 226 -0.48 2.73 -30.31
CA GLN A 226 -1.80 3.09 -30.81
C GLN A 226 -2.04 2.61 -32.25
N PRO A 227 -3.26 2.14 -32.57
CA PRO A 227 -4.37 1.85 -31.63
C PRO A 227 -4.07 0.61 -30.78
N PHE A 228 -4.61 0.57 -29.55
CA PHE A 228 -4.49 -0.56 -28.62
C PHE A 228 -5.87 -1.07 -28.20
N GLU A 229 -5.94 -2.37 -27.90
CA GLU A 229 -7.12 -2.99 -27.32
C GLU A 229 -7.27 -2.64 -25.83
N PRO A 230 -8.51 -2.48 -25.31
CA PRO A 230 -8.76 -2.21 -23.90
C PRO A 230 -8.05 -3.18 -22.94
N GLU A 231 -8.02 -4.46 -23.30
CA GLU A 231 -7.43 -5.54 -22.52
C GLU A 231 -5.90 -5.43 -22.47
N GLU A 232 -5.27 -4.96 -23.55
CA GLU A 232 -3.83 -4.70 -23.56
C GLU A 232 -3.50 -3.56 -22.59
N LEU A 233 -4.26 -2.45 -22.66
CA LEU A 233 -4.10 -1.34 -21.72
C LEU A 233 -4.27 -1.80 -20.26
N GLN A 234 -5.32 -2.56 -19.96
CA GLN A 234 -5.58 -3.12 -18.63
C GLN A 234 -4.43 -3.99 -18.12
N CYS A 235 -3.92 -4.87 -18.99
CA CYS A 235 -2.79 -5.73 -18.67
C CYS A 235 -1.53 -4.93 -18.33
N ARG A 236 -1.20 -3.92 -19.16
CA ARG A 236 -0.02 -3.04 -18.95
C ARG A 236 -0.13 -2.23 -17.66
N VAL A 237 -1.30 -1.66 -17.42
CA VAL A 237 -1.58 -0.87 -16.20
C VAL A 237 -1.49 -1.75 -14.97
N SER A 238 -2.16 -2.91 -14.97
CA SER A 238 -2.17 -3.83 -13.83
C SER A 238 -0.77 -4.32 -13.47
N HIS A 239 0.01 -4.77 -14.46
CA HIS A 239 1.39 -5.23 -14.22
C HIS A 239 2.28 -4.14 -13.63
N ASN A 240 2.17 -2.90 -14.11
CA ASN A 240 2.99 -1.81 -13.58
C ASN A 240 2.58 -1.44 -12.15
N LEU A 241 1.28 -1.39 -11.85
CA LEU A 241 0.79 -1.12 -10.49
C LEU A 241 1.17 -2.24 -9.51
N GLU A 242 1.06 -3.50 -9.91
CA GLU A 242 1.49 -4.65 -9.13
C GLU A 242 3.01 -4.62 -8.86
N ALA A 243 3.82 -4.25 -9.85
CA ALA A 243 5.26 -4.12 -9.66
C ALA A 243 5.61 -3.02 -8.64
N LEU A 244 4.90 -1.89 -8.65
CA LEU A 244 5.07 -0.84 -7.63
C LEU A 244 4.69 -1.35 -6.24
N GLU A 245 3.58 -2.08 -6.12
CA GLU A 245 3.10 -2.64 -4.86
C GLU A 245 4.03 -3.71 -4.30
N GLN A 246 4.52 -4.61 -5.16
CA GLN A 246 5.52 -5.62 -4.78
C GLN A 246 6.81 -4.97 -4.31
N PHE A 247 7.29 -3.93 -5.03
CA PHE A 247 8.47 -3.20 -4.59
C PHE A 247 8.27 -2.57 -3.21
N ASN A 248 7.12 -1.94 -2.98
CA ASN A 248 6.80 -1.37 -1.67
C ASN A 248 6.75 -2.44 -0.57
N SER A 249 6.13 -3.60 -0.82
CA SER A 249 6.09 -4.71 0.14
C SER A 249 7.49 -5.28 0.45
N ILE A 250 8.36 -5.40 -0.56
CA ILE A 250 9.77 -5.78 -0.38
C ILE A 250 10.51 -4.74 0.47
N GLN A 251 10.32 -3.44 0.19
CA GLN A 251 10.94 -2.39 0.98
C GLN A 251 10.46 -2.41 2.43
N GLU A 252 9.15 -2.53 2.65
CA GLU A 252 8.59 -2.63 4.00
C GLU A 252 9.14 -3.83 4.75
N SER A 253 9.19 -4.99 4.11
CA SER A 253 9.77 -6.21 4.70
C SER A 253 11.27 -6.05 5.00
N ALA A 254 12.01 -5.37 4.12
CA ALA A 254 13.44 -5.10 4.31
C ALA A 254 13.73 -4.01 5.34
N ASN A 255 12.73 -3.20 5.71
CA ASN A 255 12.85 -2.08 6.63
C ASN A 255 12.24 -2.36 8.00
N ARG A 256 11.56 -3.50 8.17
CA ARG A 256 10.96 -3.92 9.43
C ARG A 256 11.71 -5.09 10.06
N ASP A 257 11.63 -5.17 11.38
CA ASP A 257 12.05 -6.35 12.16
C ASP A 257 10.98 -7.44 12.03
N TYR A 258 11.40 -8.65 11.68
CA TYR A 258 10.47 -9.75 11.35
C TYR A 258 9.60 -10.18 12.54
N LEU A 259 10.12 -10.07 13.76
CA LEU A 259 9.43 -10.53 14.96
C LEU A 259 8.43 -9.48 15.44
N THR A 260 8.87 -8.24 15.58
CA THR A 260 8.08 -7.18 16.21
C THR A 260 7.26 -6.36 15.21
N GLY A 261 7.63 -6.37 13.93
CA GLY A 261 7.02 -5.51 12.90
C GLY A 261 7.41 -4.03 13.01
N LEU A 262 8.20 -3.63 14.02
CA LEU A 262 8.77 -2.29 14.12
C LEU A 262 9.78 -2.04 13.00
N TYR A 263 10.23 -0.79 12.83
CA TYR A 263 11.36 -0.54 11.94
C TYR A 263 12.61 -1.27 12.44
N ASN A 264 13.47 -1.68 11.53
CA ASN A 264 14.77 -2.20 11.89
C ASN A 264 15.78 -1.06 12.09
N ARG A 265 16.91 -1.41 12.73
CA ARG A 265 18.02 -0.47 12.98
C ARG A 265 18.41 0.32 11.73
N ARG A 266 18.62 -0.36 10.59
CA ARG A 266 19.08 0.29 9.35
C ARG A 266 18.11 1.39 8.89
N TYR A 267 16.81 1.10 8.87
CA TYR A 267 15.81 2.07 8.48
C TYR A 267 15.77 3.26 9.43
N TRP A 268 15.81 2.99 10.75
CA TRP A 268 15.80 4.03 11.78
C TRP A 268 16.96 5.02 11.61
N PHE A 269 18.17 4.55 11.32
CA PHE A 269 19.31 5.44 11.06
C PHE A 269 19.11 6.26 9.77
N ASN A 270 18.71 5.63 8.68
CA ASN A 270 18.58 6.30 7.38
C ASN A 270 17.47 7.35 7.36
N GLU A 271 16.28 7.03 7.88
CA GLU A 271 15.16 7.98 7.93
C GLU A 271 15.26 8.92 9.13
N GLY A 272 15.76 8.45 10.27
CA GLY A 272 15.98 9.28 11.46
C GLY A 272 16.94 10.44 11.18
N GLN A 273 17.96 10.24 10.34
CA GLN A 273 18.85 11.32 9.91
C GLN A 273 18.11 12.45 9.18
N LYS A 274 17.13 12.12 8.34
CA LYS A 274 16.31 13.14 7.64
C LYS A 274 15.45 13.93 8.63
N TRP A 275 14.84 13.23 9.59
CA TRP A 275 14.07 13.87 10.67
C TRP A 275 14.96 14.81 11.49
N PHE A 276 16.17 14.38 11.79
CA PHE A 276 17.17 15.17 12.50
C PHE A 276 17.47 16.49 11.77
N GLU A 277 17.80 16.41 10.48
CA GLU A 277 18.10 17.56 9.63
C GLU A 277 16.89 18.51 9.49
N GLU A 278 15.70 17.95 9.32
CA GLU A 278 14.47 18.73 9.21
C GLU A 278 14.14 19.49 10.50
N GLN A 279 14.22 18.83 11.67
CA GLN A 279 13.89 19.45 12.95
C GLN A 279 14.92 20.52 13.33
N GLN A 280 16.20 20.33 13.00
CA GLN A 280 17.21 21.38 13.12
C GLN A 280 16.88 22.60 12.25
N ARG A 281 16.49 22.37 10.99
CA ARG A 281 16.08 23.43 10.06
C ARG A 281 14.84 24.20 10.57
N LEU A 282 13.87 23.49 11.14
CA LEU A 282 12.64 24.06 11.68
C LEU A 282 12.78 24.64 13.10
N GLN A 283 13.96 24.50 13.73
CA GLN A 283 14.19 24.86 15.13
C GLN A 283 13.16 24.25 16.10
N SER A 284 12.73 23.03 15.81
CA SER A 284 11.70 22.32 16.56
C SER A 284 12.33 21.23 17.43
N THR A 285 11.67 20.88 18.53
CA THR A 285 12.19 19.93 19.51
C THR A 285 12.06 18.50 19.03
N LEU A 286 13.13 17.73 19.14
CA LEU A 286 13.17 16.30 18.84
C LEU A 286 13.77 15.61 20.07
N SER A 287 13.17 14.51 20.53
CA SER A 287 13.70 13.75 21.67
C SER A 287 13.96 12.31 21.26
N LEU A 288 15.03 11.73 21.80
CA LEU A 288 15.49 10.39 21.50
C LEU A 288 15.52 9.56 22.80
N CYS A 289 15.09 8.31 22.69
CA CYS A 289 15.16 7.32 23.76
C CYS A 289 15.76 6.02 23.22
N VAL A 290 16.75 5.48 23.91
CA VAL A 290 17.15 4.07 23.75
C VAL A 290 16.70 3.31 24.98
N LEU A 291 16.12 2.14 24.78
CA LEU A 291 15.65 1.27 25.86
C LEU A 291 16.08 -0.16 25.64
N ASP A 292 16.14 -0.90 26.74
CA ASP A 292 16.51 -2.31 26.77
C ASP A 292 15.67 -3.05 27.81
N VAL A 293 15.18 -4.24 27.44
CA VAL A 293 14.39 -5.09 28.33
C VAL A 293 15.28 -5.70 29.41
N ASP A 294 14.98 -5.38 30.66
CA ASP A 294 15.77 -5.82 31.79
C ASP A 294 15.68 -7.34 31.97
N HIS A 295 16.84 -7.98 32.15
CA HIS A 295 16.95 -9.41 32.41
C HIS A 295 16.34 -10.31 31.32
N PHE A 296 16.25 -9.85 30.07
CA PHE A 296 15.63 -10.61 28.99
C PHE A 296 16.26 -12.00 28.77
N LYS A 297 17.58 -12.11 28.89
CA LYS A 297 18.26 -13.43 28.86
C LYS A 297 17.70 -14.40 29.92
N GLN A 298 17.44 -13.93 31.14
CA GLN A 298 16.88 -14.77 32.22
C GLN A 298 15.44 -15.19 31.91
N VAL A 299 14.67 -14.34 31.24
CA VAL A 299 13.33 -14.69 30.73
C VAL A 299 13.45 -15.83 29.73
N ASN A 300 14.34 -15.74 28.75
CA ASN A 300 14.55 -16.81 27.77
C ASN A 300 15.03 -18.11 28.41
N ASP A 301 15.98 -18.02 29.35
CA ASP A 301 16.55 -19.18 30.03
C ASP A 301 15.50 -19.91 30.91
N HIS A 302 14.53 -19.18 31.48
CA HIS A 302 13.50 -19.75 32.36
C HIS A 302 12.22 -20.17 31.63
N TRP A 303 11.71 -19.33 30.72
CA TRP A 303 10.42 -19.51 30.06
C TRP A 303 10.53 -20.00 28.61
N GLY A 304 11.73 -20.07 28.07
CA GLY A 304 11.99 -20.40 26.67
C GLY A 304 11.84 -19.21 25.72
N HIS A 305 12.48 -19.32 24.57
CA HIS A 305 12.53 -18.26 23.56
C HIS A 305 11.14 -17.83 23.05
N ALA A 306 10.19 -18.76 22.92
CA ALA A 306 8.84 -18.43 22.46
C ALA A 306 8.12 -17.44 23.39
N ILE A 307 8.35 -17.52 24.70
CA ILE A 307 7.78 -16.56 25.67
C ILE A 307 8.54 -15.24 25.64
N GLY A 308 9.87 -15.28 25.45
CA GLY A 308 10.65 -14.06 25.21
C GLY A 308 10.18 -13.30 23.96
N ASP A 309 9.92 -14.01 22.87
CA ASP A 309 9.39 -13.44 21.63
C ASP A 309 8.01 -12.78 21.84
N GLN A 310 7.11 -13.46 22.56
CA GLN A 310 5.82 -12.89 22.95
C GLN A 310 5.98 -11.63 23.80
N LEU A 311 6.96 -11.61 24.72
CA LEU A 311 7.26 -10.45 25.55
C LEU A 311 7.68 -9.24 24.72
N LEU A 312 8.55 -9.43 23.72
CA LEU A 312 8.96 -8.37 22.81
C LEU A 312 7.80 -7.84 21.97
N CYS A 313 6.93 -8.74 21.48
CA CYS A 313 5.70 -8.36 20.76
C CYS A 313 4.70 -7.62 21.66
N HIS A 314 4.62 -7.97 22.94
CA HIS A 314 3.79 -7.26 23.92
C HIS A 314 4.32 -5.83 24.15
N LEU A 315 5.62 -5.69 24.43
CA LEU A 315 6.26 -4.37 24.58
C LEU A 315 6.04 -3.51 23.33
N THR A 316 6.20 -4.11 22.15
CA THR A 316 6.01 -3.42 20.87
C THR A 316 4.61 -2.81 20.74
N ARG A 317 3.55 -3.58 21.07
CA ARG A 317 2.17 -3.08 21.03
C ARG A 317 1.95 -1.91 22.00
N GLN A 318 2.56 -1.98 23.19
CA GLN A 318 2.46 -0.88 24.15
C GLN A 318 3.23 0.36 23.68
N LEU A 319 4.43 0.19 23.11
CA LEU A 319 5.21 1.28 22.53
C LEU A 319 4.44 1.99 21.42
N THR A 320 3.88 1.26 20.45
CA THR A 320 3.13 1.85 19.33
C THR A 320 1.84 2.55 19.77
N GLN A 321 1.18 2.03 20.82
CA GLN A 321 -0.01 2.67 21.39
C GLN A 321 0.33 3.98 22.13
N PHE A 322 1.42 4.00 22.92
CA PHE A 322 1.84 5.18 23.67
C PHE A 322 2.52 6.24 22.81
N PHE A 323 3.11 5.83 21.68
CA PHE A 323 3.91 6.68 20.80
C PHE A 323 3.49 6.58 19.32
N PRO A 324 2.25 6.94 18.97
CA PRO A 324 1.77 6.89 17.59
C PRO A 324 2.46 7.90 16.65
N ASP A 325 3.10 8.92 17.24
CA ASP A 325 3.85 10.00 16.59
C ASP A 325 5.35 9.70 16.46
N ALA A 326 5.85 8.60 17.04
CA ALA A 326 7.27 8.31 17.07
C ALA A 326 7.72 7.37 15.95
N MET A 327 8.98 7.55 15.52
CA MET A 327 9.70 6.51 14.80
C MET A 327 10.27 5.51 15.82
N ILE A 328 9.74 4.30 15.81
CA ILE A 328 10.10 3.23 16.76
C ILE A 328 10.80 2.10 16.00
N ALA A 329 11.96 1.69 16.49
CA ALA A 329 12.72 0.60 15.91
C ALA A 329 13.23 -0.40 16.95
N ARG A 330 13.39 -1.66 16.53
CA ARG A 330 14.16 -2.65 17.27
C ARG A 330 15.58 -2.68 16.71
N PHE A 331 16.56 -2.43 17.57
CA PHE A 331 17.97 -2.38 17.18
C PHE A 331 18.61 -3.77 17.08
N GLY A 332 18.10 -4.71 17.89
CA GLY A 332 18.50 -6.11 17.91
C GLY A 332 18.26 -6.70 19.29
N GLY A 333 18.05 -8.01 19.39
CA GLY A 333 17.84 -8.67 20.69
C GLY A 333 16.70 -8.02 21.50
N GLU A 334 17.03 -7.53 22.68
CA GLU A 334 16.12 -6.79 23.59
C GLU A 334 16.17 -5.26 23.50
N GLU A 335 16.89 -4.70 22.53
CA GLU A 335 17.13 -3.25 22.42
C GLU A 335 16.18 -2.57 21.43
N PHE A 336 15.63 -1.41 21.83
CA PHE A 336 14.75 -0.58 21.02
C PHE A 336 15.16 0.89 21.07
N ALA A 337 14.82 1.63 20.01
CA ALA A 337 15.04 3.06 19.92
C ALA A 337 13.76 3.78 19.50
N LEU A 338 13.56 4.97 20.04
CA LEU A 338 12.45 5.86 19.73
C LEU A 338 12.99 7.24 19.39
N MET A 339 12.43 7.84 18.36
CA MET A 339 12.62 9.25 18.01
C MET A 339 11.24 9.92 17.94
N VAL A 340 11.01 10.92 18.79
CA VAL A 340 9.70 11.55 18.97
C VAL A 340 9.78 13.03 18.54
N PRO A 341 9.11 13.43 17.45
CA PRO A 341 9.16 14.78 16.93
C PRO A 341 8.27 15.70 17.77
N HIS A 342 8.57 17.00 17.77
CA HIS A 342 7.85 18.03 18.51
C HIS A 342 7.69 17.71 20.01
N CYS A 343 8.66 16.98 20.58
CA CYS A 343 8.61 16.49 21.95
C CYS A 343 9.85 16.90 22.72
N THR A 344 9.67 17.46 23.92
CA THR A 344 10.75 17.80 24.85
C THR A 344 11.07 16.61 25.77
N VAL A 345 12.28 16.59 26.33
CA VAL A 345 12.72 15.53 27.25
C VAL A 345 11.75 15.35 28.44
N PRO A 346 11.30 16.40 29.15
CA PRO A 346 10.33 16.24 30.24
C PRO A 346 9.00 15.62 29.81
N VAL A 347 8.51 15.96 28.61
CA VAL A 347 7.27 15.38 28.05
C VAL A 347 7.47 13.91 27.71
N LEU A 348 8.61 13.57 27.08
CA LEU A 348 8.95 12.19 26.76
C LEU A 348 9.08 11.34 28.03
N ILE A 349 9.76 11.82 29.07
CA ILE A 349 9.88 11.14 30.36
C ILE A 349 8.51 10.84 30.95
N LYS A 350 7.58 11.81 30.94
CA LYS A 350 6.23 11.60 31.47
C LYS A 350 5.47 10.51 30.71
N ARG A 351 5.59 10.46 29.37
CA ARG A 351 4.98 9.41 28.54
C ARG A 351 5.60 8.04 28.81
N LEU A 352 6.93 7.97 28.92
CA LEU A 352 7.67 6.75 29.23
C LEU A 352 7.32 6.22 30.63
N GLU A 353 7.12 7.09 31.62
CA GLU A 353 6.69 6.66 32.95
C GLU A 353 5.28 6.06 32.93
N GLY A 354 4.37 6.63 32.12
CA GLY A 354 3.05 6.05 31.86
C GLY A 354 3.14 4.66 31.22
N LEU A 355 4.00 4.48 30.21
CA LEU A 355 4.28 3.18 29.60
C LEU A 355 4.82 2.19 30.64
N ARG A 356 5.81 2.61 31.45
CA ARG A 356 6.44 1.78 32.47
C ARG A 356 5.45 1.32 33.54
N GLN A 357 4.54 2.19 33.96
CA GLN A 357 3.46 1.83 34.87
C GLN A 357 2.50 0.82 34.22
N GLN A 358 2.12 1.03 32.95
CA GLN A 358 1.24 0.13 32.22
C GLN A 358 1.83 -1.28 32.10
N LEU A 359 3.11 -1.40 31.75
CA LEU A 359 3.86 -2.66 31.64
C LEU A 359 4.00 -3.40 32.99
N ARG A 360 4.00 -2.67 34.10
CA ARG A 360 4.04 -3.24 35.46
C ARG A 360 2.69 -3.74 35.96
N GLN A 361 1.60 -3.22 35.42
CA GLN A 361 0.24 -3.57 35.84
C GLN A 361 -0.36 -4.71 35.03
N HIS A 362 0.12 -4.91 33.80
CA HIS A 362 -0.44 -5.90 32.89
C HIS A 362 0.60 -7.00 32.62
N PRO A 363 0.32 -8.26 32.99
CA PRO A 363 1.19 -9.37 32.63
C PRO A 363 1.13 -9.65 31.13
N LEU A 364 2.10 -10.43 30.64
CA LEU A 364 2.19 -10.83 29.24
C LEU A 364 0.90 -11.49 28.74
N SER A 365 0.34 -12.40 29.55
CA SER A 365 -0.98 -13.01 29.36
C SER A 365 -1.56 -13.44 30.72
N PRO A 366 -2.86 -13.78 30.81
CA PRO A 366 -3.44 -14.30 32.05
C PRO A 366 -2.74 -15.57 32.56
N ASP A 367 -2.22 -16.41 31.65
CA ASP A 367 -1.55 -17.67 31.98
C ASP A 367 -0.05 -17.51 32.23
N VAL A 368 0.54 -16.38 31.83
CA VAL A 368 1.97 -16.08 31.98
C VAL A 368 2.12 -14.77 32.76
N PRO A 369 2.23 -14.83 34.11
CA PRO A 369 2.29 -13.66 34.99
C PRO A 369 3.66 -12.97 34.96
N LEU A 370 4.22 -12.80 33.76
CA LEU A 370 5.48 -12.13 33.49
C LEU A 370 5.21 -10.67 33.13
N PHE A 371 5.86 -9.75 33.84
CA PHE A 371 5.74 -8.31 33.61
C PHE A 371 6.99 -7.78 32.93
N VAL A 372 6.80 -6.90 31.96
CA VAL A 372 7.92 -6.28 31.25
C VAL A 372 8.55 -5.20 32.13
N ARG A 373 9.86 -5.29 32.32
CA ARG A 373 10.68 -4.22 32.91
C ARG A 373 11.72 -3.81 31.89
N ALA A 374 11.96 -2.51 31.79
CA ALA A 374 12.94 -1.98 30.87
C ALA A 374 13.63 -0.76 31.47
N SER A 375 14.86 -0.56 31.07
CA SER A 375 15.67 0.61 31.39
C SER A 375 15.70 1.55 30.18
N TYR A 376 15.77 2.86 30.42
CA TYR A 376 15.65 3.88 29.38
C TYR A 376 16.73 4.96 29.54
N GLY A 377 17.39 5.33 28.44
CA GLY A 377 18.25 6.50 28.32
C GLY A 377 17.63 7.54 27.39
N VAL A 378 17.43 8.77 27.89
CA VAL A 378 16.66 9.81 27.19
C VAL A 378 17.49 11.07 26.99
N VAL A 379 17.51 11.57 25.76
CA VAL A 379 18.25 12.79 25.38
C VAL A 379 17.39 13.73 24.55
N SER A 380 17.70 15.02 24.63
CA SER A 380 17.20 15.99 23.67
C SER A 380 18.09 15.92 22.43
N VAL A 381 17.47 15.83 21.26
CA VAL A 381 18.17 16.01 20.00
C VAL A 381 18.35 17.52 19.78
N GLY A 382 19.56 17.99 20.06
CA GLY A 382 19.95 19.40 19.95
C GLY A 382 20.78 19.70 18.70
N ARG A 383 21.84 20.50 18.86
CA ARG A 383 22.80 20.84 17.78
C ARG A 383 23.91 19.81 17.57
N VAL A 384 23.89 18.73 18.34
CA VAL A 384 24.83 17.60 18.20
C VAL A 384 24.51 16.80 16.95
N SER A 385 25.35 15.84 16.58
CA SER A 385 25.00 14.88 15.52
C SER A 385 24.05 13.78 16.06
N MET A 386 23.40 13.04 15.14
CA MET A 386 22.55 11.91 15.54
C MET A 386 23.36 10.82 16.25
N ASP A 387 24.59 10.56 15.80
CA ASP A 387 25.48 9.58 16.42
C ASP A 387 25.90 9.98 17.84
N GLU A 388 26.14 11.28 18.06
CA GLU A 388 26.45 11.83 19.39
C GLU A 388 25.25 11.71 20.34
N ALA A 389 24.05 12.07 19.87
CA ALA A 389 22.82 11.94 20.64
C ALA A 389 22.55 10.48 21.02
N LEU A 390 22.73 9.56 20.07
CA LEU A 390 22.56 8.13 20.33
C LEU A 390 23.58 7.60 21.32
N SER A 391 24.85 7.97 21.16
CA SER A 391 25.93 7.57 22.09
C SER A 391 25.66 8.05 23.51
N GLU A 392 25.13 9.26 23.67
CA GLU A 392 24.74 9.79 24.98
C GLU A 392 23.51 9.05 25.56
N ALA A 393 22.52 8.72 24.74
CA ALA A 393 21.37 7.92 25.18
C ALA A 393 21.79 6.51 25.63
N ASP A 394 22.71 5.85 24.91
CA ASP A 394 23.29 4.56 25.30
C ASP A 394 24.03 4.66 26.63
N ARG A 395 24.79 5.74 26.85
CA ARG A 395 25.48 5.99 28.13
C ARG A 395 24.48 6.13 29.29
N LEU A 396 23.38 6.86 29.08
CA LEU A 396 22.33 7.04 30.09
C LEU A 396 21.56 5.73 30.34
N LEU A 397 21.31 4.93 29.29
CA LEU A 397 20.73 3.59 29.42
C LEU A 397 21.64 2.67 30.25
N TYR A 398 22.94 2.70 30.00
CA TYR A 398 23.92 1.97 30.80
C TYR A 398 23.89 2.39 32.28
N GLN A 399 23.76 3.69 32.56
CA GLN A 399 23.57 4.21 33.92
C GLN A 399 22.26 3.72 34.55
N ALA A 400 21.16 3.66 33.79
CA ALA A 400 19.89 3.12 34.26
C ALA A 400 20.03 1.65 34.70
N LYS A 401 20.71 0.84 33.88
CA LYS A 401 20.99 -0.58 34.17
C LYS A 401 21.83 -0.76 35.42
N ASN A 402 22.87 0.06 35.61
CA ASN A 402 23.79 -0.07 36.74
C ASN A 402 23.25 0.48 38.07
N THR A 403 22.30 1.42 38.01
CA THR A 403 21.74 2.04 39.23
C THR A 403 20.49 1.33 39.74
N GLY A 404 20.12 0.16 39.20
CA GLY A 404 19.01 -0.66 39.70
C GLY A 404 17.93 -1.02 38.69
N ARG A 405 18.13 -0.72 37.39
CA ARG A 405 17.22 -1.08 36.29
C ARG A 405 15.82 -0.46 36.44
N ASP A 406 14.92 -0.80 35.52
CA ASP A 406 13.50 -0.42 35.53
C ASP A 406 13.32 1.07 35.87
N LYS A 407 14.02 1.93 35.12
CA LYS A 407 14.03 3.38 35.35
C LYS A 407 14.44 4.14 34.10
N ILE A 408 14.12 5.42 34.12
CA ILE A 408 14.46 6.38 33.09
C ILE A 408 15.60 7.25 33.62
N VAL A 409 16.67 7.39 32.84
CA VAL A 409 17.77 8.31 33.09
C VAL A 409 17.85 9.28 31.91
N SER A 410 17.95 10.58 32.21
CA SER A 410 17.98 11.62 31.19
C SER A 410 19.15 12.57 31.36
N GLN A 411 19.49 13.32 30.31
CA GLN A 411 20.57 14.31 30.33
C GLN A 411 20.41 15.37 31.45
N GLU A 412 19.17 15.73 31.81
CA GLU A 412 18.89 16.69 32.89
C GLU A 412 19.07 16.11 34.29
N SER A 413 19.07 14.77 34.42
CA SER A 413 19.22 14.06 35.71
C SER A 413 20.68 13.79 36.11
N ALA A 414 21.64 14.17 35.26
CA ALA A 414 23.06 13.86 35.42
C ALA A 414 23.91 15.03 35.99
N ILE A 415 23.26 16.08 36.52
CA ILE A 415 23.90 17.24 37.17
C ILE A 415 23.71 17.17 38.69
#